data_AF-A0A914HQM0-F1
#
_entry.id   AF-A0A914HQM0-F1
#
_cell.length_a   1.000
_cell.length_b   1.000
_cell.length_c   1.000
_cell.angle_alpha   90.00
_cell.angle_beta   90.00
_cell.angle_gamma   90.00
#
_symmetry.space_group_name_H-M   'P 1'
#
loop_
_entity.id
_entity.type
_entity.pdbx_description
1 polymer ?
#
loop_
_entity_poly.entity_id
_entity_poly.type
_entity_poly.pdbx_seq_one_letter_code
_entity_poly.pdbx_strand_id
1 'polypeptide(L)'
;MQPRPPRGFTGKKYVPFTETEWKYVQRTFMSDNFKDLQMMVNLMSMWICRMQHDTPVIINISEMVLHAHLNGKKQDIGTTSMDSADLGLIYGSTIIRWRRKSF
;
A
#
# COMPACT_ATOMS: atom_id res chain seq x y z
N MET A 1 40.77 -5.89 28.20
CA MET A 1 39.74 -5.88 27.14
C MET A 1 38.42 -5.48 27.78
N GLN A 2 37.89 -4.29 27.47
CA GLN A 2 36.57 -3.89 28.00
C GLN A 2 35.45 -4.59 27.22
N PRO A 3 34.40 -5.09 27.89
CA PRO A 3 33.25 -5.67 27.20
C PRO A 3 32.50 -4.59 26.43
N ARG A 4 32.14 -4.88 25.17
CA ARG A 4 31.28 -3.97 24.37
C ARG A 4 29.92 -3.85 25.06
N PRO A 5 29.32 -2.65 25.09
CA PRO A 5 27.97 -2.50 25.61
C PRO A 5 26.98 -3.34 24.78
N PRO A 6 25.91 -3.87 25.40
CA PRO A 6 24.87 -4.56 24.66
C PRO A 6 24.27 -3.57 23.66
N ARG A 7 24.16 -3.99 22.39
CA ARG A 7 23.47 -3.18 21.39
C ARG A 7 22.01 -3.09 21.82
N GLY A 8 21.67 -2.02 22.53
CA GLY A 8 20.30 -1.63 22.72
C GLY A 8 19.64 -1.54 21.35
N PHE A 9 18.57 -2.29 21.17
CA PHE A 9 17.59 -2.05 20.13
C PHE A 9 17.10 -0.61 20.31
N THR A 10 17.75 0.35 19.66
CA THR A 10 17.14 1.66 19.45
C THR A 10 16.09 1.45 18.37
N GLY A 11 14.86 1.18 18.80
CA GLY A 11 13.70 0.86 17.98
C GLY A 11 13.26 2.03 17.10
N LYS A 12 14.12 2.51 16.21
CA LYS A 12 13.72 3.33 15.07
C LYS A 12 12.97 2.40 14.12
N LYS A 13 11.64 2.42 14.19
CA LYS A 13 10.79 1.83 13.16
C LYS A 13 11.16 2.50 11.83
N TYR A 14 11.86 1.76 10.98
CA TYR A 14 12.19 2.22 9.64
C TYR A 14 10.89 2.34 8.85
N VAL A 15 10.63 3.51 8.27
CA VAL A 15 9.44 3.76 7.44
C VAL A 15 9.87 3.85 5.97
N PRO A 16 9.11 3.27 5.02
CA PRO A 16 9.51 3.23 3.61
C PRO A 16 9.46 4.57 2.89
N PHE A 17 8.96 5.61 3.54
CA PHE A 17 8.52 6.83 2.88
C PHE A 17 9.20 8.08 3.44
N THR A 18 9.33 9.07 2.57
CA THR A 18 9.70 10.43 2.98
C THR A 18 8.48 11.20 3.46
N GLU A 19 8.69 12.29 4.19
CA GLU A 19 7.61 13.16 4.65
C GLU A 19 6.79 13.73 3.47
N THR A 20 7.45 14.05 2.36
CA THR A 20 6.80 14.57 1.15
C THR A 20 5.90 13.52 0.50
N GLU A 21 6.40 12.28 0.36
CA GLU A 21 5.63 11.17 -0.19
C GLU A 21 4.40 10.87 0.68
N TRP A 22 4.58 10.87 2.01
CA TRP A 22 3.47 10.69 2.95
C TRP A 22 2.42 11.80 2.85
N LYS A 23 2.84 13.06 2.81
CA LYS A 23 1.92 14.21 2.64
C LYS A 23 1.16 14.15 1.32
N TYR A 24 1.79 13.67 0.24
CA TYR A 24 1.11 13.46 -1.03
C TYR A 24 0.01 12.42 -0.86
N VAL A 25 0.35 11.22 -0.38
CA VAL A 25 -0.61 10.13 -0.16
C VAL A 25 -1.76 10.59 0.74
N GLN A 26 -1.50 11.27 1.85
CA GLN A 26 -2.57 11.77 2.73
C GLN A 26 -3.57 12.70 2.03
N ARG A 27 -3.10 13.54 1.10
CA ARG A 27 -3.96 14.49 0.38
C ARG A 27 -4.72 13.84 -0.77
N THR A 28 -4.13 12.82 -1.39
CA THR A 28 -4.66 12.24 -2.63
C THR A 28 -5.29 10.86 -2.44
N PHE A 29 -5.22 10.25 -1.25
CA PHE A 29 -5.72 8.89 -1.02
C PHE A 29 -7.18 8.68 -1.43
N MET A 30 -8.02 9.71 -1.23
CA MET A 30 -9.44 9.70 -1.58
C MET A 30 -9.72 10.34 -2.95
N SER A 31 -8.68 10.65 -3.73
CA SER A 31 -8.83 11.22 -5.07
C SER A 31 -9.36 10.17 -6.03
N ASP A 32 -10.39 10.54 -6.78
CA ASP A 32 -10.92 9.75 -7.89
C ASP A 32 -10.23 10.08 -9.22
N ASN A 33 -9.20 10.93 -9.24
CA ASN A 33 -8.46 11.19 -10.47
C ASN A 33 -7.61 9.98 -10.85
N PHE A 34 -7.76 9.51 -12.09
CA PHE A 34 -6.99 8.38 -12.64
C PHE A 34 -5.47 8.57 -12.49
N LYS A 35 -4.96 9.77 -12.73
CA LYS A 35 -3.52 10.07 -12.63
C LYS A 35 -3.03 9.98 -11.19
N ASP A 36 -3.83 10.44 -10.23
CA ASP A 36 -3.50 10.36 -8.81
C ASP A 36 -3.51 8.90 -8.34
N LEU A 37 -4.50 8.11 -8.77
CA LEU A 37 -4.56 6.68 -8.48
C LEU A 37 -3.34 5.93 -9.00
N GLN A 38 -2.95 6.19 -10.26
CA GLN A 38 -1.75 5.58 -10.84
C GLN A 38 -0.47 5.99 -10.10
N MET A 39 -0.35 7.26 -9.70
CA MET A 39 0.78 7.74 -8.90
C MET A 39 0.82 7.08 -7.52
N MET A 40 -0.33 6.92 -6.86
CA MET A 40 -0.41 6.28 -5.55
C MET A 40 -0.05 4.79 -5.61
N VAL A 41 -0.51 4.07 -6.64
CA VAL A 41 -0.07 2.69 -6.89
C VAL A 41 1.46 2.65 -6.99
N ASN A 42 2.05 3.50 -7.82
CA ASN A 42 3.51 3.55 -7.99
C ASN A 42 4.26 3.85 -6.68
N LEU A 43 3.74 4.76 -5.85
CA LEU A 43 4.32 5.08 -4.54
C LEU A 43 4.24 3.88 -3.59
N MET A 44 3.10 3.20 -3.52
CA MET A 44 2.94 2.02 -2.67
C MET A 44 3.87 0.89 -3.14
N SER A 45 3.95 0.59 -4.43
CA SER A 45 4.88 -0.41 -4.97
C SER A 45 6.34 -0.05 -4.67
N MET A 46 6.71 1.24 -4.77
CA MET A 46 8.05 1.70 -4.42
C MET A 46 8.36 1.49 -2.94
N TRP A 47 7.40 1.77 -2.04
CA TRP A 47 7.54 1.54 -0.61
C TRP A 47 7.69 0.05 -0.27
N ILE A 48 6.95 -0.81 -0.95
CA ILE A 48 7.06 -2.27 -0.85
C ILE A 48 8.45 -2.72 -1.27
N CYS A 49 8.97 -2.22 -2.40
CA CYS A 49 10.32 -2.54 -2.87
C CYS A 49 11.42 -2.08 -1.88
N ARG A 50 11.26 -0.93 -1.21
CA ARG A 50 12.21 -0.42 -0.22
C ARG A 50 12.29 -1.27 1.05
N MET A 51 11.16 -1.83 1.50
CA MET A 51 11.07 -2.58 2.76
C MET A 51 11.11 -4.09 2.58
N GLN A 52 10.76 -4.59 1.40
CA GLN A 52 10.68 -6.02 1.06
C GLN A 52 9.86 -6.79 2.10
N HIS A 53 10.51 -7.64 2.91
CA HIS A 53 9.87 -8.47 3.93
C HIS A 53 9.36 -7.69 5.14
N ASP A 54 9.89 -6.49 5.40
CA ASP A 54 9.49 -5.64 6.52
C ASP A 54 8.30 -4.73 6.18
N THR A 55 7.74 -4.87 4.97
CA THR A 55 6.63 -4.04 4.50
C THR A 55 5.42 -4.17 5.42
N PRO A 56 4.92 -3.07 6.01
CA PRO A 56 3.69 -3.07 6.78
C PRO A 56 2.52 -3.59 5.94
N VAL A 57 1.73 -4.51 6.51
CA VAL A 57 0.59 -5.13 5.81
C VAL A 57 -0.42 -4.11 5.28
N ILE A 58 -0.57 -2.96 5.96
CA ILE A 58 -1.40 -1.84 5.48
C ILE A 58 -0.96 -1.34 4.10
N ILE A 59 0.34 -1.27 3.81
CA ILE A 59 0.85 -0.79 2.51
C ILE A 59 0.47 -1.78 1.41
N ASN A 60 0.68 -3.09 1.64
CA ASN A 60 0.27 -4.13 0.69
C ASN A 60 -1.25 -4.11 0.43
N ILE A 61 -2.04 -3.94 1.49
CA ILE A 61 -3.50 -3.83 1.40
C ILE A 61 -3.90 -2.59 0.58
N SER A 62 -3.31 -1.43 0.89
CA SER A 62 -3.60 -0.19 0.18
C SER A 62 -3.23 -0.28 -1.30
N GLU A 63 -2.10 -0.89 -1.63
CA GLU A 63 -1.68 -1.13 -3.02
C GLU A 63 -2.72 -1.98 -3.77
N MET A 64 -3.18 -3.09 -3.18
CA MET A 64 -4.19 -3.97 -3.78
C MET A 64 -5.51 -3.24 -4.03
N VAL A 65 -5.97 -2.44 -3.06
CA VAL A 65 -7.21 -1.65 -3.18
C VAL A 65 -7.08 -0.59 -4.27
N LEU A 66 -5.94 0.10 -4.35
CA LEU A 66 -5.68 1.11 -5.37
C LEU A 66 -5.62 0.47 -6.78
N HIS A 67 -5.03 -0.72 -6.91
CA HIS A 67 -5.05 -1.47 -8.17
C HIS A 67 -6.46 -1.87 -8.59
N ALA A 68 -7.28 -2.37 -7.65
CA ALA A 68 -8.68 -2.69 -7.94
C ALA A 68 -9.45 -1.44 -8.39
N HIS A 69 -9.29 -0.32 -7.70
CA HIS A 69 -9.97 0.93 -8.05
C HIS A 69 -9.52 1.47 -9.42
N LEU A 70 -8.21 1.41 -9.70
CA LEU A 70 -7.66 1.81 -11.00
C LEU A 70 -8.19 0.93 -12.14
N ASN A 71 -8.29 -0.38 -11.93
CA ASN A 71 -8.82 -1.32 -12.92
C ASN A 71 -10.33 -1.16 -13.13
N GLY A 72 -11.10 -0.89 -12.06
CA GLY A 72 -12.50 -0.51 -12.17
C GLY A 72 -12.68 0.73 -13.04
N LYS A 73 -11.85 1.77 -12.85
CA LYS A 73 -11.88 2.96 -13.73
C LYS A 73 -11.48 2.68 -15.17
N LYS A 74 -10.57 1.73 -15.43
CA LYS A 74 -10.21 1.34 -16.80
C LYS A 74 -11.37 0.64 -17.53
N GLN A 75 -12.21 -0.11 -16.81
CA GLN A 75 -13.44 -0.68 -17.37
C GLN A 75 -14.43 0.41 -17.79
N ASP A 76 -14.62 1.44 -16.96
CA ASP A 76 -15.48 2.58 -17.30
C ASP A 76 -15.00 3.34 -18.56
N ILE A 77 -13.69 3.28 -18.84
CA ILE A 77 -13.05 3.91 -20.00
C ILE A 77 -12.99 2.97 -21.23
N GLY A 78 -13.48 1.72 -21.12
CA GLY A 78 -13.56 0.77 -22.24
C GLY A 78 -12.25 0.06 -22.59
N THR A 79 -11.25 0.10 -21.70
CA THR A 79 -9.97 -0.63 -21.87
C THR A 79 -9.99 -1.93 -21.07
N THR A 80 -9.94 -3.05 -21.79
CA THR A 80 -9.86 -4.49 -21.42
C THR A 80 -9.97 -4.89 -19.93
N SER A 81 -10.95 -5.76 -19.66
CA SER A 81 -11.59 -6.03 -18.36
C SER A 81 -10.95 -7.17 -17.55
N MET A 82 -10.67 -6.89 -16.27
CA MET A 82 -10.61 -7.85 -15.17
C MET A 82 -12.03 -7.99 -14.61
N ASP A 83 -12.63 -9.18 -14.57
CA ASP A 83 -14.06 -9.32 -14.35
C ASP A 83 -14.53 -8.71 -13.01
N SER A 84 -15.77 -8.23 -12.95
CA SER A 84 -16.37 -7.65 -11.72
C SER A 84 -16.23 -8.58 -10.50
N ALA A 85 -16.25 -9.90 -10.73
CA ALA A 85 -16.00 -10.92 -9.72
C ALA A 85 -14.58 -10.85 -9.12
N ASP A 86 -13.56 -10.57 -9.93
CA ASP A 86 -12.16 -10.48 -9.50
C ASP A 86 -11.92 -9.24 -8.63
N LEU A 87 -12.57 -8.12 -8.96
CA LEU A 87 -12.57 -6.92 -8.11
C LEU A 87 -13.19 -7.22 -6.74
N GLY A 88 -14.35 -7.90 -6.73
CA GLY A 88 -15.01 -8.34 -5.51
C GLY A 88 -14.11 -9.23 -4.63
N LEU A 89 -13.33 -10.11 -5.23
CA LEU A 89 -12.36 -10.95 -4.52
C LEU A 89 -11.19 -10.13 -3.93
N ILE A 90 -10.70 -9.10 -4.62
CA ILE A 90 -9.65 -8.21 -4.09
C ILE A 90 -10.16 -7.41 -2.89
N TYR A 91 -11.35 -6.82 -2.99
CA TYR A 91 -11.95 -6.10 -1.86
C TYR A 91 -12.26 -7.04 -0.68
N GLY A 92 -12.84 -8.21 -0.96
CA GLY A 92 -13.16 -9.20 0.06
C GLY A 92 -11.92 -9.71 0.80
N SER A 93 -10.88 -10.10 0.07
CA SER A 93 -9.61 -10.56 0.65
C SER A 93 -8.92 -9.47 1.49
N THR A 94 -9.01 -8.22 1.07
CA THR A 94 -8.50 -7.06 1.81
C THR A 94 -9.21 -6.89 3.16
N ILE A 95 -10.55 -6.91 3.16
CA ILE A 95 -11.36 -6.75 4.38
C ILE A 95 -11.09 -7.90 5.38
N ILE A 96 -11.02 -9.14 4.88
CA ILE A 96 -10.70 -10.31 5.71
C ILE A 96 -9.32 -10.15 6.37
N ARG A 97 -8.31 -9.71 5.59
CA ARG A 97 -6.94 -9.53 6.09
C ARG A 97 -6.83 -8.40 7.10
N TRP A 98 -7.61 -7.32 6.94
CA TRP A 98 -7.73 -6.24 7.92
C TRP A 98 -8.32 -6.73 9.25
N ARG A 99 -9.47 -7.43 9.18
CA ARG A 99 -10.17 -7.96 10.37
C ARG A 99 -9.33 -8.94 11.20
N ARG A 100 -8.45 -9.72 10.57
CA ARG A 100 -7.65 -10.76 11.25
C ARG A 100 -6.46 -10.22 12.07
N LYS A 101 -6.04 -8.96 11.87
CA LYS A 101 -4.92 -8.32 12.60
C LYS A 101 -5.37 -7.39 13.74
N SER A 102 -6.68 -7.22 13.95
CA SER A 102 -7.24 -6.28 14.95
C SER A 102 -7.63 -6.93 16.29
N PHE A 103 -7.19 -8.17 16.56
CA PHE A 103 -7.38 -8.87 17.84
C PHE A 103 -6.06 -9.42 18.34
#